data_AF-X0VE71-F1
#
_entry.id   AF-X0VE71-F1
#
_cell.length_a   1.000
_cell.length_b   1.000
_cell.length_c   1.000
_cell.angle_alpha   90.00
_cell.angle_beta   90.00
_cell.angle_gamma   90.00
#
_symmetry.space_group_name_H-M   'P 1'
#
loop_
_entity.id
_entity.type
_entity.pdbx_description
1 polymer ?
#
loop_
_entity_poly.entity_id
_entity_poly.type
_entity_poly.pdbx_seq_one_letter_code
_entity_poly.pdbx_strand_id
1 'polypeptide(L)' 'SSLPLNIRYIGYVISDDKMVALIVFEGDALAVESGEVISEGVKIGKITPEEIEIVGSDSQKRRYYLEGER' A
#
# COMPACT_ATOMS: atom_id res chain seq x y z
N SER A 1 -4.07 20.20 -6.78
CA SER A 1 -4.88 19.03 -6.41
C SER A 1 -4.03 17.80 -6.65
N SER A 2 -3.65 17.06 -5.62
CA SER A 2 -2.98 15.77 -5.84
C SER A 2 -4.04 14.74 -6.24
N LEU A 3 -3.84 14.12 -7.39
CA LEU A 3 -4.73 13.07 -7.87
C LEU A 3 -4.65 11.88 -6.90
N PRO A 4 -5.78 11.21 -6.60
CA PRO A 4 -5.73 9.96 -5.86
C PRO A 4 -4.88 8.95 -6.62
N LEU A 5 -3.97 8.28 -5.92
CA LEU A 5 -3.18 7.19 -6.50
C LEU A 5 -4.12 6.02 -6.79
N ASN A 6 -3.98 5.38 -7.95
CA ASN A 6 -4.77 4.21 -8.29
C ASN A 6 -4.17 2.98 -7.59
N ILE A 7 -4.48 2.84 -6.30
CA ILE A 7 -4.00 1.77 -5.43
C ILE A 7 -5.19 1.02 -4.84
N ARG A 8 -5.09 -0.31 -4.83
CA ARG A 8 -6.02 -1.22 -4.15
C ARG A 8 -5.24 -2.15 -3.24
N TYR A 9 -5.64 -2.24 -1.98
CA TYR A 9 -5.06 -3.19 -1.04
C TYR A 9 -5.88 -4.47 -1.08
N ILE A 10 -5.31 -5.56 -1.61
CA ILE A 10 -6.05 -6.77 -1.97
C ILE A 10 -5.75 -7.98 -1.10
N GLY A 11 -4.78 -7.87 -0.18
CA GLY A 11 -4.45 -8.94 0.75
C GLY A 11 -3.09 -8.71 1.41
N TYR A 12 -2.72 -9.60 2.31
CA TYR A 12 -1.41 -9.61 2.94
C TYR A 12 -0.97 -11.04 3.25
N VAL A 13 0.33 -11.19 3.42
CA VAL A 13 0.95 -12.41 3.95
C VAL A 13 1.69 -12.02 5.22
N ILE A 14 1.45 -12.76 6.30
CA ILE A 14 2.08 -12.55 7.59
C ILE A 14 2.87 -13.79 8.02
N SER A 15 4.08 -13.57 8.50
CA SER A 15 4.89 -14.52 9.27
C SER A 15 5.24 -13.90 10.63
N ASP A 16 5.84 -14.68 11.53
CA ASP A 16 6.11 -14.26 12.91
C ASP A 16 6.86 -12.92 13.01
N ASP A 17 7.75 -12.62 12.06
CA ASP A 17 8.59 -11.42 12.07
C ASP A 17 8.27 -10.41 10.95
N LYS A 18 7.36 -10.73 10.03
CA LYS A 18 7.21 -9.94 8.79
C LYS A 18 5.80 -9.93 8.26
N MET A 19 5.41 -8.76 7.73
CA MET A 19 4.18 -8.57 6.97
C MET A 19 4.51 -8.03 5.59
N VAL A 20 3.93 -8.64 4.56
CA VAL A 20 4.01 -8.22 3.17
C VAL A 20 2.60 -7.92 2.69
N ALA A 21 2.37 -6.74 2.14
CA ALA A 21 1.10 -6.37 1.53
C ALA A 21 1.05 -6.82 0.06
N LEU A 22 -0.11 -7.25 -0.39
CA LEU A 22 -0.45 -7.43 -1.79
C LEU A 22 -1.30 -6.25 -2.24
N ILE A 23 -0.81 -5.51 -3.22
CA ILE A 23 -1.50 -4.33 -3.76
C ILE A 23 -1.67 -4.45 -5.27
N VAL A 24 -2.68 -3.77 -5.81
CA VAL A 24 -2.73 -3.42 -7.23
C VAL A 24 -2.39 -1.93 -7.35
N PHE A 25 -1.33 -1.61 -8.09
CA PHE A 25 -0.91 -0.24 -8.37
C PHE A 25 -0.90 0.00 -9.88
N GLU A 26 -1.68 0.97 -10.34
CA GLU A 26 -1.83 1.29 -11.77
C GLU A 26 -2.21 0.07 -12.66
N GLY A 27 -2.88 -0.92 -12.07
CA GLY A 27 -3.30 -2.15 -12.74
C GLY A 27 -2.37 -3.35 -12.52
N ASP A 28 -1.17 -3.14 -11.99
CA ASP A 28 -0.19 -4.19 -11.75
C ASP A 28 -0.23 -4.71 -10.31
N ALA A 29 -0.20 -6.03 -10.14
CA ALA A 29 -0.16 -6.66 -8.82
C ALA A 29 1.27 -6.70 -8.28
N LEU A 30 1.49 -6.14 -7.08
CA LEU A 30 2.78 -6.04 -6.41
C LEU A 30 2.71 -6.63 -5.01
N ALA A 31 3.79 -7.26 -4.57
CA ALA A 31 4.02 -7.64 -3.18
C ALA A 31 5.03 -6.66 -2.58
N VAL A 32 4.66 -6.00 -1.48
CA VAL A 32 5.40 -4.83 -0.98
C VAL A 32 5.60 -4.84 0.53
N GLU A 33 6.68 -4.22 0.97
CA GLU A 33 7.06 -4.10 2.37
C GLU A 33 6.99 -2.67 2.89
N SER A 34 6.85 -2.51 4.21
CA SER A 34 6.94 -1.20 4.85
C SER A 34 8.29 -0.54 4.55
N GLY A 35 8.22 0.68 4.01
CA GLY A 35 9.39 1.47 3.63
C GLY A 35 9.81 1.34 2.17
N GLU A 36 9.24 0.40 1.41
CA GLU A 36 9.55 0.19 0.00
C GLU A 36 9.10 1.36 -0.88
N VAL A 37 9.85 1.66 -1.94
CA VAL A 37 9.53 2.70 -2.92
C VAL A 37 9.13 2.01 -4.21
N ILE A 38 7.83 2.09 -4.56
CA ILE A 38 7.24 1.35 -5.70
C ILE A 38 7.19 2.19 -6.98
N SER A 39 7.34 3.50 -6.87
CA SER A 39 7.42 4.45 -7.98
C SER A 39 8.08 5.74 -7.52
N GLU A 40 8.45 6.63 -8.44
CA GLU A 40 9.08 7.91 -8.11
C GLU A 40 8.22 8.72 -7.14
N GLY A 41 8.71 8.90 -5.91
CA GLY A 41 8.00 9.60 -4.84
C GLY A 41 6.86 8.82 -4.19
N VAL A 42 6.59 7.56 -4.57
CA VAL A 42 5.56 6.73 -3.93
C VAL A 42 6.21 5.68 -3.03
N LYS A 43 5.99 5.82 -1.72
CA LYS A 43 6.58 4.96 -0.70
C LYS A 43 5.51 4.28 0.14
N ILE A 44 5.72 3.00 0.42
CA ILE A 44 4.90 2.23 1.36
C ILE A 44 5.21 2.68 2.79
N GLY A 45 4.18 3.08 3.51
CA GLY A 45 4.23 3.42 4.93
C GLY A 45 4.02 2.19 5.80
N LYS A 46 3.14 2.33 6.79
CA LYS A 46 2.74 1.25 7.69
C LYS A 46 1.79 0.29 6.97
N ILE A 47 1.98 -1.00 7.20
CA ILE A 47 1.07 -2.07 6.76
C ILE A 47 0.40 -2.67 8.00
N THR A 48 -0.91 -2.91 7.92
CA THR A 48 -1.72 -3.61 8.92
C THR A 48 -2.71 -4.54 8.21
N PRO A 49 -3.31 -5.52 8.91
CA PRO A 49 -4.36 -6.35 8.32
C PRO A 49 -5.50 -5.53 7.69
N GLU A 50 -5.89 -4.41 8.33
CA GLU A 50 -7.06 -3.63 7.96
C GLU A 50 -6.76 -2.57 6.89
N GLU A 51 -5.58 -1.95 6.94
CA GLU A 51 -5.20 -0.85 6.05
C GLU A 51 -3.71 -0.81 5.73
N ILE A 52 -3.40 -0.17 4.59
CA ILE A 52 -2.05 0.21 4.18
C ILE A 52 -1.93 1.73 4.05
N GLU A 53 -0.89 2.29 4.65
CA GLU A 53 -0.50 3.69 4.46
C GLU A 53 0.45 3.81 3.26
N ILE A 54 0.18 4.79 2.40
CA ILE A 54 1.03 5.16 1.25
C ILE A 54 1.41 6.63 1.38
N VAL A 55 2.70 6.92 1.25
CA VAL A 55 3.25 8.27 1.16
C VAL A 55 3.44 8.59 -0.31
N GLY A 56 2.66 9.56 -0.82
CA GLY A 56 2.78 10.02 -2.20
C GLY A 56 3.92 11.02 -2.42
N SER A 57 4.17 11.37 -3.67
CA SER A 57 5.24 12.30 -4.08
C SER A 57 5.02 13.70 -3.54
N ASP A 58 3.78 14.04 -3.19
CA ASP A 58 3.37 15.25 -2.49
C ASP A 58 3.61 15.20 -0.98
N SER A 59 4.30 14.16 -0.49
CA SER A 59 4.50 13.88 0.94
C SER A 59 3.21 13.66 1.73
N GLN A 60 2.06 13.55 1.06
CA GLN A 60 0.80 13.26 1.74
C GLN A 60 0.65 11.78 2.00
N LYS A 61 0.14 11.49 3.20
CA LYS A 61 -0.20 10.14 3.65
C LYS A 61 -1.64 9.82 3.27
N ARG A 62 -1.83 8.69 2.61
CA ARG A 62 -3.14 8.16 2.21
C ARG A 62 -3.29 6.76 2.77
N ARG A 63 -4.50 6.40 3.18
CA ARG A 63 -4.81 5.08 3.72
C ARG A 63 -5.78 4.35 2.80
N TYR A 64 -5.46 3.11 2.48
CA TYR A 64 -6.27 2.23 1.65
C TYR A 64 -6.65 1.02 2.50
N TYR A 65 -7.95 0.74 2.59
CA TYR A 65 -8.45 -0.39 3.35
C TYR A 65 -8.41 -1.67 2.52
N LEU A 66 -8.28 -2.80 3.20
CA LEU A 66 -8.33 -4.11 2.57
C LEU A 66 -9.67 -4.30 1.85
N GLU A 67 -9.61 -4.67 0.58
CA GLU A 67 -10.81 -4.97 -0.19
C GLU A 67 -11.48 -6.27 0.26
N GLY A 68 -12.81 -6.30 0.20
CA GLY A 68 -13.60 -7.50 0.51
C GLY A 68 -13.90 -7.71 2.00
N GLU A 69 -13.23 -7.01 2.92
CA GLU A 69 -13.63 -6.98 4.33
C GLU A 69 -14.68 -5.89 4.56
N ARG A 70 -15.95 -6.23 4.29
CA ARG A 70 -17.14 -5.53 4.78
C ARG A 70 -18.31 -6.48 5.00
#